data_AF-A0A933H430-F1
#
_entry.id   AF-A0A933H430-F1
#
_cell.length_a   1.000
_cell.length_b   1.000
_cell.length_c   1.000
_cell.angle_alpha   90.00
_cell.angle_beta   90.00
_cell.angle_gamma   90.00
#
_symmetry.space_group_name_H-M   'P 1'
#
loop_
_entity.id
_entity.type
_entity.pdbx_description
1 polymer ?
#
loop_
_entity_poly.entity_id
_entity_poly.type
_entity_poly.pdbx_seq_one_letter_code
_entity_poly.pdbx_strand_id
1 'polypeptide(L)'
;MLYQLVVFLHVFCVFGYLLAHGVSAAVSFALKKERDINRVRAMLDLSAASYPIMLNTLYAFFIFGIIAGFQGGWWARGWIWVSIVLLILIVVLMMALGGGLYGEARKAAGIRYNVKGKWFPPEPAKSDEEVYAILAKTNPVLLTVIGYGGFAVIAWLMIAKPF
;
A
#
# COMPACT_ATOMS: atom_id res chain seq x y z
N MET A 1 20.58 -13.24 20.10
CA MET A 1 20.92 -12.17 19.13
C MET A 1 20.18 -12.30 17.81
N LEU A 2 20.17 -13.47 17.16
CA LEU A 2 19.53 -13.66 15.85
C LEU A 2 18.05 -13.24 15.81
N TYR A 3 17.25 -13.64 16.80
CA TYR A 3 15.84 -13.27 16.90
C TYR A 3 15.62 -11.75 16.96
N GLN A 4 16.38 -11.03 17.79
CA GLN A 4 16.28 -9.57 17.90
C GLN A 4 16.67 -8.86 16.61
N LEU A 5 17.65 -9.41 15.87
CA LEU A 5 18.01 -8.91 14.54
C LEU A 5 16.86 -9.09 13.54
N VAL A 6 16.18 -10.24 13.54
CA VAL A 6 15.01 -10.48 12.67
C VAL A 6 13.88 -9.52 13.01
N VAL A 7 13.60 -9.30 14.30
CA VAL A 7 12.60 -8.31 14.74
C VAL A 7 12.99 -6.90 14.31
N PHE A 8 14.25 -6.52 14.46
CA PHE A 8 14.75 -5.24 13.96
C PHE A 8 14.54 -5.09 12.45
N LEU A 9 14.91 -6.10 11.65
CA LEU A 9 14.71 -6.08 10.20
C LEU A 9 13.24 -6.01 9.82
N HIS A 10 12.37 -6.74 10.52
CA HIS A 10 10.92 -6.63 10.35
C HIS A 10 10.44 -5.19 10.53
N VAL A 11 10.77 -4.56 11.68
CA VAL A 11 10.35 -3.19 12.00
C VAL A 11 10.96 -2.18 11.03
N PHE A 12 12.24 -2.32 10.68
CA PHE A 12 12.92 -1.46 9.71
C PHE A 12 12.23 -1.51 8.33
N CYS A 13 11.85 -2.70 7.87
CA CYS A 13 11.10 -2.86 6.63
C CYS A 13 9.68 -2.30 6.73
N VAL A 14 9.02 -2.34 7.89
CA VAL A 14 7.74 -1.65 8.11
C VAL A 14 7.90 -0.14 7.92
N PHE A 15 8.95 0.48 8.48
CA PHE A 15 9.23 1.90 8.24
C PHE A 15 9.48 2.20 6.75
N GLY A 16 10.28 1.38 6.07
CA GLY A 16 10.51 1.50 4.63
C GLY A 16 9.21 1.42 3.82
N TYR A 17 8.31 0.50 4.20
CA TYR A 17 6.99 0.38 3.61
C TYR A 17 6.13 1.63 3.84
N LEU A 18 6.04 2.12 5.09
CA LEU A 18 5.24 3.30 5.43
C LEU A 18 5.74 4.56 4.72
N LEU A 19 7.05 4.71 4.52
CA LEU A 19 7.62 5.84 3.76
C LEU A 19 7.24 5.74 2.28
N ALA A 20 7.47 4.60 1.64
CA ALA A 20 7.17 4.44 0.21
C ALA A 20 5.66 4.46 -0.09
N HIS A 21 4.87 3.77 0.74
CA HIS A 21 3.40 3.79 0.65
C HIS A 21 2.84 5.18 0.98
N GLY A 22 3.45 5.89 1.94
CA GLY A 22 3.08 7.24 2.35
C GLY A 22 3.13 8.25 1.21
N VAL A 23 4.06 8.10 0.26
CA VAL A 23 4.09 8.91 -0.99
C VAL A 23 2.79 8.73 -1.77
N SER A 24 2.35 7.48 -1.99
CA SER A 24 1.10 7.19 -2.70
C SER A 24 -0.13 7.67 -1.95
N ALA A 25 -0.12 7.58 -0.61
CA ALA A 25 -1.19 8.14 0.23
C ALA A 25 -1.25 9.67 0.11
N ALA A 26 -0.13 10.37 0.20
CA ALA A 26 -0.08 11.83 0.06
C ALA A 26 -0.55 12.29 -1.34
N VAL A 27 -0.10 11.62 -2.39
CA VAL A 27 -0.54 11.85 -3.78
C VAL A 27 -2.05 11.66 -3.91
N SER A 28 -2.61 10.62 -3.30
CA SER A 28 -4.05 10.33 -3.31
C SER A 28 -4.89 11.50 -2.76
N PHE A 29 -4.42 12.16 -1.69
CA PHE A 29 -5.06 13.39 -1.18
C PHE A 29 -4.85 14.61 -2.09
N ALA A 30 -3.64 14.78 -2.64
CA ALA A 30 -3.33 15.91 -3.52
C ALA A 30 -4.16 15.88 -4.82
N LEU A 31 -4.31 14.70 -5.42
CA LEU A 31 -5.06 14.47 -6.66
C LEU A 31 -6.54 14.88 -6.55
N LYS A 32 -7.15 14.85 -5.35
CA LYS A 32 -8.53 15.31 -5.16
C LYS A 32 -8.72 16.80 -5.48
N LYS A 33 -7.68 17.59 -5.23
CA LYS A 33 -7.72 19.06 -5.33
C LYS A 33 -7.11 19.58 -6.63
N GLU A 34 -6.31 18.77 -7.31
CA GLU A 34 -5.61 19.18 -8.53
C GLU A 34 -6.54 19.24 -9.74
N ARG A 35 -6.32 20.24 -10.61
CA ARG A 35 -7.08 20.45 -11.85
C ARG A 35 -6.19 20.70 -13.07
N ASP A 36 -4.87 20.83 -12.88
CA ASP A 36 -3.91 20.83 -13.98
C ASP A 36 -3.53 19.39 -14.34
N ILE A 37 -3.83 18.98 -15.57
CA ILE A 37 -3.59 17.62 -16.05
C ILE A 37 -2.11 17.24 -16.03
N ASN A 38 -1.21 18.20 -16.28
CA ASN A 38 0.23 17.92 -16.27
C ASN A 38 0.71 17.60 -14.86
N ARG A 39 0.19 18.32 -13.86
CA ARG A 39 0.45 18.04 -12.44
C ARG A 39 -0.17 16.71 -12.00
N VAL A 40 -1.37 16.39 -12.47
CA VAL A 40 -2.01 15.08 -12.24
C VAL A 40 -1.14 13.95 -12.79
N ARG A 41 -0.68 14.04 -14.03
CA ARG A 41 0.20 13.03 -14.66
C ARG A 41 1.49 12.85 -13.85
N ALA A 42 2.15 13.96 -13.48
CA ALA A 42 3.38 13.92 -12.68
C ALA A 42 3.17 13.25 -11.31
N MET A 43 2.07 13.56 -10.62
CA MET A 43 1.75 12.94 -9.33
C MET A 43 1.42 11.45 -9.46
N LEU A 44 0.65 11.07 -10.48
CA LEU A 44 0.33 9.67 -10.75
C LEU A 44 1.58 8.84 -11.06
N ASP A 45 2.54 9.42 -11.79
CA ASP A 45 3.82 8.82 -12.09
C ASP A 45 4.71 8.71 -10.83
N LEU A 46 4.77 9.76 -10.01
CA LEU A 46 5.47 9.72 -8.72
C LEU A 46 4.92 8.61 -7.80
N SER A 47 3.59 8.47 -7.72
CA SER A 47 2.96 7.37 -6.99
C SER A 47 3.24 6.00 -7.62
N ALA A 48 3.42 5.91 -8.94
CA ALA A 48 3.83 4.66 -9.60
C ALA A 48 5.29 4.31 -9.27
N ALA A 49 6.17 5.31 -9.21
CA ALA A 49 7.58 5.14 -8.93
C ALA A 49 7.86 4.65 -7.49
N SER A 50 6.97 4.92 -6.53
CA SER A 50 7.11 4.39 -5.16
C SER A 50 6.72 2.92 -5.02
N TYR A 51 6.00 2.36 -6.00
CA TYR A 51 5.41 1.03 -5.94
C TYR A 51 6.43 -0.12 -5.77
N PRO A 52 7.59 -0.14 -6.46
CA PRO A 52 8.59 -1.19 -6.26
C PRO A 52 9.15 -1.23 -4.85
N ILE A 53 9.49 -0.07 -4.27
CA ILE A 53 10.02 0.02 -2.91
C ILE A 53 8.95 -0.42 -1.91
N MET A 54 7.72 0.06 -2.08
CA MET A 54 6.57 -0.34 -1.28
C MET A 54 6.36 -1.86 -1.31
N LEU A 55 6.33 -2.50 -2.48
CA LEU A 55 6.12 -3.95 -2.56
C LEU A 55 7.29 -4.74 -1.98
N ASN A 56 8.52 -4.35 -2.28
CA ASN A 56 9.71 -5.06 -1.77
C ASN A 56 9.77 -4.99 -0.23
N THR A 57 9.47 -3.82 0.35
CA THR A 57 9.44 -3.66 1.80
C THR A 57 8.24 -4.35 2.45
N LEU A 58 7.08 -4.38 1.78
CA LEU A 58 5.92 -5.19 2.20
C LEU A 58 6.28 -6.67 2.32
N TYR A 59 6.86 -7.23 1.26
CA TYR A 59 7.29 -8.63 1.27
C TYR A 59 8.37 -8.88 2.31
N ALA A 60 9.36 -7.99 2.42
CA ALA A 60 10.45 -8.14 3.37
C ALA A 60 9.94 -8.14 4.82
N PHE A 61 9.13 -7.16 5.23
CA PHE A 61 8.63 -7.16 6.61
C PHE A 61 7.72 -8.36 6.86
N PHE A 62 6.90 -8.77 5.89
CA PHE A 62 6.05 -9.94 6.05
C PHE A 62 6.88 -11.20 6.28
N ILE A 63 7.89 -11.45 5.44
CA ILE A 63 8.80 -12.60 5.56
C ILE A 63 9.53 -12.58 6.91
N PHE A 64 10.11 -11.46 7.32
CA PHE A 64 10.77 -11.36 8.63
C PHE A 64 9.79 -11.58 9.79
N GLY A 65 8.53 -11.16 9.65
CA GLY A 65 7.47 -11.43 10.63
C GLY A 65 7.17 -12.93 10.76
N ILE A 66 7.12 -13.65 9.63
CA ILE A 66 6.95 -15.12 9.62
C ILE A 66 8.13 -15.80 10.32
N ILE A 67 9.37 -15.40 9.99
CA ILE A 67 10.59 -15.95 10.61
C ILE A 67 10.57 -15.69 12.13
N ALA A 68 10.23 -14.48 12.56
CA ALA A 68 10.10 -14.14 13.98
C ALA A 68 9.00 -14.97 14.68
N GLY A 69 7.89 -15.25 13.98
CA GLY A 69 6.83 -16.13 14.47
C GLY A 69 7.30 -17.54 14.78
N PHE A 70 8.13 -18.14 13.91
CA PHE A 70 8.74 -19.45 14.15
C PHE A 70 9.76 -19.40 15.29
N GLN A 71 10.67 -18.42 15.28
CA GLN A 71 11.69 -18.27 16.31
C GLN A 71 11.10 -18.01 17.70
N GLY A 72 9.97 -17.30 17.78
CA GLY A 72 9.25 -17.00 19.01
C GLY A 72 8.26 -18.10 19.45
N GLY A 73 7.99 -19.10 18.60
CA GLY A 73 7.02 -20.15 18.91
C GLY A 73 5.58 -19.64 19.04
N TRP A 74 5.19 -18.61 18.28
CA TRP A 74 3.92 -17.90 18.47
C TRP A 74 2.74 -18.43 17.66
N TRP A 75 2.93 -19.46 16.84
CA TRP A 75 1.90 -19.98 15.93
C TRP A 75 0.67 -20.58 16.63
N ALA A 76 0.78 -20.91 17.92
CA ALA A 76 -0.35 -21.33 18.74
C ALA A 76 -1.14 -20.16 19.35
N ARG A 77 -0.70 -18.91 19.15
CA ARG A 77 -1.34 -17.69 19.69
C ARG A 77 -2.27 -17.07 18.66
N GLY A 78 -3.46 -16.67 19.08
CA GLY A 78 -4.47 -16.16 18.15
C GLY A 78 -4.11 -14.78 17.60
N TRP A 79 -3.41 -13.92 18.36
CA TRP A 79 -3.06 -12.57 17.91
C TRP A 79 -2.19 -12.56 16.63
N ILE A 80 -1.36 -13.58 16.42
CA ILE A 80 -0.57 -13.75 15.18
C ILE A 80 -1.51 -13.98 13.99
N TRP A 81 -2.43 -14.93 14.11
CA TRP A 81 -3.36 -15.27 13.04
C TRP A 81 -4.27 -14.10 12.68
N VAL A 82 -4.82 -13.42 13.69
CA VAL A 82 -5.64 -12.21 13.47
C VAL A 82 -4.83 -11.16 12.73
N SER A 83 -3.56 -10.96 13.08
CA SER A 83 -2.71 -9.97 12.41
C SER A 83 -2.40 -10.32 10.96
N ILE A 84 -2.15 -11.60 10.66
CA ILE A 84 -1.90 -12.07 9.29
C ILE A 84 -3.17 -11.92 8.44
N VAL A 85 -4.31 -12.39 8.94
CA VAL A 85 -5.60 -12.28 8.25
C VAL A 85 -5.94 -10.82 8.01
N LEU A 86 -5.76 -9.96 9.02
CA LEU A 86 -6.02 -8.53 8.90
C LEU A 86 -5.09 -7.87 7.86
N LEU A 87 -3.80 -8.21 7.84
CA LEU A 87 -2.87 -7.71 6.82
C LEU A 87 -3.32 -8.09 5.41
N ILE A 88 -3.71 -9.35 5.19
CA ILE A 88 -4.20 -9.83 3.90
C ILE A 88 -5.47 -9.08 3.49
N LEU A 89 -6.42 -8.91 4.41
CA LEU A 89 -7.65 -8.16 4.16
C LEU A 89 -7.36 -6.70 3.78
N ILE A 90 -6.45 -6.03 4.50
CA ILE A 90 -6.03 -4.66 4.18
C ILE A 90 -5.45 -4.60 2.76
N VAL A 91 -4.53 -5.50 2.42
CA VAL A 91 -3.90 -5.54 1.09
C VAL A 91 -4.95 -5.72 0.00
N VAL A 92 -5.86 -6.69 0.16
CA VAL A 92 -6.93 -6.97 -0.82
C VAL A 92 -7.85 -5.76 -0.98
N LEU A 93 -8.29 -5.16 0.12
CA LEU A 93 -9.16 -3.98 0.10
C LEU A 93 -8.46 -2.77 -0.55
N MET A 94 -7.18 -2.53 -0.23
CA MET A 94 -6.39 -1.46 -0.86
C MET A 94 -6.20 -1.68 -2.36
N MET A 95 -5.94 -2.92 -2.79
CA MET A 95 -5.82 -3.23 -4.22
C MET A 95 -7.14 -3.02 -4.96
N ALA A 96 -8.27 -3.44 -4.37
CA ALA A 96 -9.59 -3.31 -4.98
C ALA A 96 -10.07 -1.86 -5.03
N LEU A 97 -9.98 -1.13 -3.90
CA LEU A 97 -10.54 0.21 -3.75
C LEU A 97 -9.60 1.33 -4.23
N GLY A 98 -8.28 1.11 -4.17
CA GLY A 98 -7.28 2.09 -4.58
C GLY A 98 -6.55 1.68 -5.85
N GLY A 99 -5.91 0.50 -5.82
CA GLY A 99 -5.04 0.02 -6.90
C GLY A 99 -5.73 0.00 -8.27
N GLY A 100 -6.96 -0.51 -8.35
CA GLY A 100 -7.76 -0.52 -9.58
C GLY A 100 -8.01 0.88 -10.15
N LEU A 101 -8.57 1.79 -9.34
CA LEU A 101 -8.92 3.15 -9.78
C LEU A 101 -7.69 3.95 -10.19
N TYR A 102 -6.59 3.87 -9.44
CA TYR A 102 -5.35 4.57 -9.81
C TYR A 102 -4.65 3.93 -11.02
N GLY A 103 -4.82 2.63 -11.25
CA GLY A 103 -4.40 1.97 -12.49
C GLY A 103 -5.19 2.50 -13.69
N GLU A 104 -6.52 2.59 -13.56
CA GLU A 104 -7.41 3.16 -14.59
C GLU A 104 -7.10 4.62 -14.87
N ALA A 105 -6.87 5.44 -13.83
CA ALA A 105 -6.51 6.84 -13.98
C ALA A 105 -5.19 7.01 -14.74
N ARG A 106 -4.17 6.19 -14.45
CA ARG A 106 -2.89 6.19 -15.18
C ARG A 106 -3.06 5.81 -16.64
N LYS A 107 -3.86 4.76 -16.90
CA LYS A 107 -4.18 4.33 -18.26
C LYS A 107 -4.85 5.46 -19.04
N ALA A 108 -5.87 6.09 -18.47
CA ALA A 108 -6.58 7.21 -19.09
C ALA A 108 -5.67 8.44 -19.30
N ALA A 109 -4.75 8.69 -18.37
CA ALA A 109 -3.81 9.80 -18.47
C ALA A 109 -2.69 9.59 -19.50
N GLY A 110 -2.64 8.41 -20.15
CA GLY A 110 -1.65 8.06 -21.17
C GLY A 110 -0.25 7.81 -20.61
N ILE A 111 -0.16 7.27 -19.40
CA ILE A 111 1.12 6.90 -18.76
C ILE A 111 1.17 5.42 -18.41
N ARG A 112 2.34 4.93 -18.03
CA ARG A 112 2.53 3.52 -17.65
C ARG A 112 1.58 3.18 -16.50
N TYR A 113 0.89 2.05 -16.61
CA TYR A 113 -0.15 1.69 -15.64
C TYR A 113 -0.01 0.23 -15.20
N ASN A 114 -0.66 -0.10 -14.09
CA ASN A 114 -0.64 -1.44 -13.50
C ASN A 114 -2.08 -2.00 -13.44
N VAL A 115 -2.23 -3.27 -13.82
CA VAL A 115 -3.49 -4.03 -13.65
C VAL A 115 -3.16 -5.33 -12.94
N LYS A 116 -3.75 -5.53 -11.76
CA LYS A 116 -3.58 -6.75 -10.94
C LYS A 116 -2.11 -7.15 -10.75
N GLY A 117 -1.22 -6.19 -10.50
CA GLY A 117 0.20 -6.42 -10.29
C GLY A 117 1.04 -6.45 -11.57
N LYS A 118 0.44 -6.52 -12.76
CA LYS A 118 1.16 -6.50 -14.04
C LYS A 118 1.26 -5.08 -14.61
N TRP A 119 2.46 -4.67 -15.01
CA TRP A 119 2.70 -3.38 -15.63
C TRP A 119 2.50 -3.43 -17.15
N PHE A 120 1.89 -2.38 -17.69
CA PHE A 120 1.60 -2.21 -19.11
C PHE A 120 2.20 -0.91 -19.64
N PRO A 121 2.59 -0.86 -20.93
CA PRO A 121 3.07 0.37 -21.55
C PRO A 121 1.96 1.43 -21.62
N PRO A 122 2.30 2.72 -21.81
CA PRO A 122 1.31 3.77 -22.04
C PRO A 122 0.40 3.47 -23.23
N GLU A 123 -0.87 3.85 -23.10
CA GLU A 123 -1.84 3.88 -24.19
C GLU A 123 -2.13 5.35 -24.58
N PRO A 124 -2.77 5.62 -25.73
CA PRO A 124 -3.18 6.98 -26.07
C PRO A 124 -3.99 7.62 -24.93
N ALA A 125 -3.60 8.83 -24.55
CA ALA A 125 -4.29 9.57 -23.51
C ALA A 125 -5.75 9.83 -23.92
N LYS A 126 -6.64 9.68 -22.96
CA LYS A 126 -8.04 10.08 -23.07
C LYS A 126 -8.20 11.56 -22.74
N SER A 127 -9.43 12.06 -22.79
CA SER A 127 -9.72 13.43 -22.38
C SER A 127 -9.44 13.64 -20.90
N ASP A 128 -9.11 14.88 -20.54
CA ASP A 128 -8.80 15.26 -19.17
C ASP A 128 -10.02 15.03 -18.25
N GLU A 129 -11.23 15.26 -18.77
CA GLU A 129 -12.49 15.02 -18.06
C GLU A 129 -12.67 13.55 -17.66
N GLU A 130 -12.26 12.61 -18.52
CA GLU A 130 -12.32 11.19 -18.20
C GLU A 130 -11.34 10.83 -17.07
N VAL A 131 -10.14 11.41 -17.07
CA VAL A 131 -9.16 11.24 -15.98
C VAL A 131 -9.73 11.77 -14.67
N TYR A 132 -10.31 12.98 -14.67
CA TYR A 132 -10.93 13.57 -13.49
C TYR A 132 -12.13 12.76 -12.99
N ALA A 133 -12.95 12.22 -13.89
CA ALA A 133 -14.09 11.38 -13.53
C ALA A 133 -13.67 10.09 -12.82
N ILE A 134 -12.54 9.48 -13.21
CA ILE A 134 -11.99 8.32 -12.50
C ILE A 134 -11.45 8.74 -11.13
N LEU A 135 -10.67 9.81 -11.05
CA LEU A 135 -10.13 10.32 -9.78
C LEU A 135 -11.21 10.78 -8.79
N ALA A 136 -12.37 11.23 -9.30
CA ALA A 136 -13.51 11.57 -8.47
C ALA A 136 -14.04 10.38 -7.66
N LYS A 137 -13.92 9.15 -8.18
CA LYS A 137 -14.37 7.91 -7.53
C LYS A 137 -13.48 7.46 -6.37
N THR A 138 -12.23 7.94 -6.29
CA THR A 138 -11.31 7.53 -5.22
C THR A 138 -11.77 8.08 -3.86
N ASN A 139 -11.41 7.41 -2.76
CA ASN A 139 -11.68 7.91 -1.42
C ASN A 139 -10.41 7.84 -0.56
N PRO A 140 -9.57 8.89 -0.58
CA PRO A 140 -8.29 8.88 0.14
C PRO A 140 -8.48 8.69 1.65
N VAL A 141 -9.54 9.24 2.24
CA VAL A 141 -9.83 9.11 3.68
C VAL A 141 -10.13 7.66 4.02
N LEU A 142 -11.03 7.01 3.28
CA LEU A 142 -11.34 5.59 3.48
C LEU A 142 -10.08 4.73 3.33
N LEU A 143 -9.26 5.01 2.31
CA LEU A 143 -8.02 4.28 2.08
C LEU A 143 -7.04 4.44 3.26
N THR A 144 -6.92 5.65 3.81
CA THR A 144 -6.12 5.90 5.01
C THR A 144 -6.66 5.19 6.24
N VAL A 145 -7.98 5.18 6.46
CA VAL A 145 -8.59 4.47 7.59
C VAL A 145 -8.29 2.97 7.53
N ILE A 146 -8.47 2.35 6.36
CA ILE A 146 -8.17 0.92 6.18
C ILE A 146 -6.67 0.65 6.31
N GLY A 147 -5.84 1.43 5.62
CA GLY A 147 -4.38 1.27 5.64
C GLY A 147 -3.79 1.60 7.00
N TYR A 148 -3.72 2.88 7.35
CA TYR A 148 -3.10 3.35 8.59
C TYR A 148 -3.81 2.81 9.84
N GLY A 149 -5.14 2.82 9.87
CA GLY A 149 -5.91 2.29 11.00
C GLY A 149 -5.72 0.78 11.15
N GLY A 150 -5.74 0.02 10.05
CA GLY A 150 -5.47 -1.41 10.06
C GLY A 150 -4.06 -1.75 10.55
N PHE A 151 -3.04 -1.00 10.09
CA PHE A 151 -1.67 -1.16 10.59
C PHE A 151 -1.52 -0.80 12.07
N ALA A 152 -2.26 0.20 12.57
CA ALA A 152 -2.27 0.54 13.99
C ALA A 152 -2.83 -0.62 14.86
N VAL A 153 -3.90 -1.27 14.39
CA VAL A 153 -4.45 -2.46 15.05
C VAL A 153 -3.44 -3.62 15.03
N ILE A 154 -2.79 -3.88 13.90
CA ILE A 154 -1.74 -4.90 13.81
C ILE A 154 -0.59 -4.59 14.79
N ALA A 155 -0.10 -3.35 14.81
CA ALA A 155 0.96 -2.94 15.73
C ALA A 155 0.56 -3.16 17.19
N TRP A 156 -0.68 -2.80 17.56
CA TRP A 156 -1.21 -3.08 18.89
C TRP A 156 -1.25 -4.59 19.20
N LEU A 157 -1.72 -5.43 18.28
CA LEU A 157 -1.72 -6.90 18.45
C LEU A 157 -0.31 -7.46 18.68
N MET A 158 0.69 -6.95 17.94
CA MET A 158 2.09 -7.37 18.07
C MET A 158 2.70 -6.98 19.43
N ILE A 159 2.30 -5.84 19.99
CA ILE A 159 2.82 -5.30 21.25
C ILE A 159 2.10 -5.93 22.45
N ALA A 160 0.76 -5.85 22.46
CA ALA A 160 -0.06 -6.27 23.59
C ALA A 160 -0.20 -7.79 23.70
N LYS A 161 -0.12 -8.51 22.57
CA LYS A 161 -0.22 -9.98 22.47
C LYS A 161 -1.38 -10.57 23.32
N PRO A 162 -2.62 -10.08 23.16
CA PRO A 162 -3.69 -10.30 24.14
C PRO A 162 -4.23 -11.74 24.26
N PHE A 163 -3.95 -12.63 23.29
CA PHE A 163 -4.44 -14.02 23.27
C PHE A 163 -3.59 -14.96 22.40
#